data_AF-A0A5K1HH27-F1
#
_entry.id   AF-A0A5K1HH27-F1
#
_cell.length_a   1.000
_cell.length_b   1.000
_cell.length_c   1.000
_cell.angle_alpha   90.00
_cell.angle_beta   90.00
_cell.angle_gamma   90.00
#
_symmetry.space_group_name_H-M   'P 1'
#
loop_
_entity.id
_entity.type
_entity.pdbx_description
1 polymer ?
#
loop_
_entity_poly.entity_id
_entity_poly.type
_entity_poly.pdbx_seq_one_letter_code
_entity_poly.pdbx_strand_id
1 'polypeptide(L)'
;DIFIPAAFEQSINVNNADKFKCKLIVEAANGPTTRKGEDILLRKGVSFLPDVLCNGGGVTVSYFEWLKNIEHVRWGRLLRK
;
A
#
# COMPACT_ATOMS: atom_id res chain seq x y z
N ASP A 1 14.86 -1.37 -9.21
CA ASP A 1 13.67 -1.61 -10.06
C ASP A 1 12.36 -1.20 -9.40
N ILE A 2 12.11 -1.59 -8.15
CA ILE A 2 10.88 -1.22 -7.40
C ILE A 2 11.27 -0.42 -6.15
N PHE A 3 10.48 0.59 -5.78
CA PHE A 3 10.60 1.30 -4.50
C PHE A 3 9.28 1.24 -3.73
N ILE A 4 9.33 0.96 -2.43
CA ILE A 4 8.14 0.73 -1.59
C ILE A 4 8.16 1.71 -0.41
N PRO A 5 7.56 2.91 -0.52
CA PRO A 5 7.39 3.79 0.63
C PRO A 5 6.36 3.21 1.61
N ALA A 6 6.79 2.93 2.84
CA ALA A 6 6.00 2.24 3.87
C ALA A 6 6.09 2.90 5.27
N ALA A 7 6.42 4.19 5.32
CA ALA A 7 6.57 4.95 6.56
C ALA A 7 5.53 6.08 6.64
N PHE A 8 5.94 7.32 6.31
CA PHE A 8 5.10 8.51 6.39
C PHE A 8 4.53 8.92 5.03
N GLU A 9 3.39 9.60 5.09
CA GLU A 9 2.79 10.35 4.00
C GLU A 9 3.74 11.44 3.47
N GLN A 10 3.55 11.82 2.20
CA GLN A 10 4.27 12.93 1.54
C GLN A 10 5.81 12.84 1.58
N SER A 11 6.35 11.66 1.87
CA SER A 11 7.79 11.37 1.90
C SER A 11 8.44 11.53 0.53
N ILE A 12 7.69 11.34 -0.56
CA ILE A 12 8.12 11.61 -1.93
C ILE A 12 7.51 12.94 -2.41
N ASN A 13 8.37 13.92 -2.69
CA ASN A 13 7.97 15.28 -3.03
C ASN A 13 8.92 15.95 -4.04
N VAL A 14 8.60 17.17 -4.44
CA VAL A 14 9.35 17.94 -5.45
C VAL A 14 10.85 18.05 -5.16
N ASN A 15 11.26 18.01 -3.88
CA ASN A 15 12.66 18.16 -3.49
C ASN A 15 13.48 16.87 -3.67
N ASN A 16 12.82 15.72 -3.83
CA ASN A 16 13.50 14.42 -3.87
C ASN A 16 13.04 13.49 -5.02
N ALA A 17 11.91 13.75 -5.68
CA ALA A 17 11.36 12.93 -6.77
C ALA A 17 12.38 12.68 -7.90
N ASP A 18 13.20 13.66 -8.23
CA ASP A 18 14.23 13.52 -9.27
C ASP A 18 15.33 12.51 -8.92
N LYS A 19 15.54 12.21 -7.64
CA LYS A 19 16.60 11.31 -7.16
C LYS A 19 16.24 9.83 -7.33
N PHE A 20 14.96 9.51 -7.54
CA PHE A 20 14.51 8.13 -7.69
C PHE A 20 14.91 7.55 -9.05
N LYS A 21 15.44 6.32 -9.03
CA LYS A 21 15.88 5.55 -10.21
C LYS A 21 15.09 4.26 -10.41
N CYS A 22 13.95 4.12 -9.73
CA CYS A 22 13.09 2.95 -9.84
C CYS A 22 12.20 3.05 -11.09
N LYS A 23 11.63 1.91 -11.49
CA LYS A 23 10.67 1.79 -12.60
C LYS A 23 9.23 1.70 -12.09
N LEU A 24 9.05 1.27 -10.85
CA LEU A 24 7.76 1.12 -10.19
C LEU A 24 7.84 1.63 -8.75
N ILE A 25 6.85 2.40 -8.33
CA ILE A 25 6.60 2.76 -6.94
C ILE A 25 5.36 2.00 -6.46
N VAL A 26 5.46 1.42 -5.27
CA VAL A 26 4.40 0.61 -4.65
C VAL A 26 4.02 1.28 -3.33
N GLU A 27 2.89 1.99 -3.32
CA GLU A 27 2.50 2.85 -2.21
C GLU A 27 1.93 2.03 -1.04
N ALA A 28 2.81 1.54 -0.16
CA ALA A 28 2.40 0.77 1.01
C ALA A 28 1.92 1.67 2.16
N ALA A 29 2.50 2.87 2.30
CA ALA A 29 1.96 3.91 3.19
C ALA A 29 0.72 4.56 2.56
N ASN A 30 -0.04 5.31 3.36
CA ASN A 30 -1.16 6.11 2.87
C ASN A 30 -0.66 7.47 2.37
N GLY A 31 -0.88 7.80 1.10
CA GLY A 31 -0.43 9.03 0.47
C GLY A 31 1.07 9.33 0.57
N PRO A 32 1.99 8.40 0.31
CA PRO A 32 3.43 8.64 0.44
C PRO A 32 3.96 9.63 -0.61
N THR A 33 3.28 9.78 -1.74
CA THR A 33 3.70 10.64 -2.85
C THR A 33 2.82 11.88 -2.93
N THR A 34 3.44 13.06 -2.88
CA THR A 34 2.72 14.31 -3.19
C THR A 34 2.41 14.40 -4.67
N ARG A 35 1.32 15.08 -5.04
CA ARG A 35 0.93 15.25 -6.46
C ARG A 35 2.05 15.78 -7.36
N LYS A 36 2.79 16.78 -6.88
CA LYS A 36 3.94 17.34 -7.63
C LYS A 36 5.09 16.34 -7.80
N GLY A 37 5.32 15.49 -6.79
CA GLY A 37 6.32 14.42 -6.87
C GLY A 37 5.91 13.34 -7.87
N GLU A 38 4.63 12.96 -7.87
CA GLU A 38 4.04 12.03 -8.82
C GLU A 38 4.20 12.53 -10.26
N ASP A 39 3.88 13.80 -10.54
CA ASP A 39 4.01 14.42 -11.87
C ASP A 39 5.46 14.30 -12.42
N ILE A 40 6.47 14.50 -11.58
CA ILE A 40 7.88 14.36 -11.94
C ILE A 40 8.22 12.91 -12.30
N LEU A 41 7.76 11.96 -11.47
CA LEU A 41 8.06 10.54 -11.61
C LEU A 41 7.34 9.92 -12.82
N LEU A 42 6.10 10.32 -13.08
CA LEU A 42 5.36 9.93 -14.27
C LEU A 42 6.04 10.40 -15.55
N ARG A 43 6.55 11.65 -15.59
CA ARG A 43 7.34 12.15 -16.73
C ARG A 43 8.64 11.36 -16.95
N LYS A 44 9.20 10.78 -15.89
CA LYS A 44 10.38 9.89 -15.96
C LYS A 44 10.03 8.45 -16.36
N GLY A 45 8.76 8.14 -16.62
CA GLY A 45 8.29 6.80 -16.98
C GLY A 45 8.17 5.84 -15.78
N VAL A 46 8.15 6.36 -14.55
CA VAL A 46 7.92 5.55 -13.35
C VAL A 46 6.43 5.22 -13.25
N SER A 47 6.10 3.94 -13.09
CA SER A 47 4.74 3.47 -12.84
C SER A 47 4.41 3.44 -11.36
N PHE A 48 3.12 3.42 -11.02
CA PHE A 48 2.64 3.39 -9.64
C PHE A 48 1.66 2.25 -9.40
N LEU A 49 1.78 1.57 -8.26
CA LEU A 49 0.71 0.80 -7.64
C LEU A 49 0.13 1.64 -6.48
N PRO A 50 -1.10 2.16 -6.62
CA PRO A 50 -1.64 3.17 -5.70
C PRO A 50 -1.98 2.59 -4.33
N ASP A 51 -1.94 3.47 -3.33
CA ASP A 51 -2.14 3.13 -1.92
C ASP A 51 -3.47 2.41 -1.62
N VAL A 52 -4.58 2.92 -2.15
CA VAL A 52 -5.94 2.37 -2.04
C VAL A 52 -6.00 0.88 -2.36
N LEU A 53 -5.17 0.40 -3.28
CA LEU A 53 -5.11 -1.01 -3.65
C LEU A 53 -3.98 -1.73 -2.92
N CYS A 54 -2.78 -1.14 -2.91
CA CYS A 54 -1.57 -1.80 -2.42
C CYS A 54 -1.64 -2.17 -0.94
N ASN A 55 -2.18 -1.28 -0.10
CA ASN A 55 -2.19 -1.47 1.35
C ASN A 55 -3.50 -2.09 1.88
N GLY A 56 -4.46 -2.36 0.98
CA GLY A 56 -5.79 -2.90 1.30
C GLY A 56 -5.80 -4.30 1.95
N GLY A 57 -4.66 -4.99 1.99
CA GLY A 57 -4.53 -6.26 2.70
C GLY A 57 -4.80 -6.14 4.20
N GLY A 58 -4.44 -5.01 4.81
CA GLY A 58 -4.68 -4.76 6.24
C GLY A 58 -6.18 -4.75 6.56
N VAL A 59 -6.96 -3.90 5.87
CA VAL A 59 -8.41 -3.83 6.06
C VAL A 59 -9.11 -5.14 5.71
N THR A 60 -8.63 -5.86 4.69
CA THR A 60 -9.17 -7.18 4.30
C THR A 60 -9.05 -8.19 5.43
N VAL A 61 -7.88 -8.31 6.06
CA VAL A 61 -7.67 -9.27 7.15
C VAL A 61 -8.32 -8.80 8.44
N SER A 62 -8.38 -7.50 8.71
CA SER A 62 -9.17 -6.94 9.82
C SER A 62 -10.66 -7.25 9.67
N TYR A 63 -11.19 -7.25 8.45
CA TYR A 63 -12.57 -7.68 8.21
C TYR A 63 -12.78 -9.16 8.54
N PHE A 64 -11.83 -10.03 8.17
CA PHE A 64 -11.89 -11.44 8.57
C PHE A 64 -11.80 -11.62 10.09
N GLU A 65 -10.94 -10.85 10.76
CA GLU A 65 -10.86 -10.84 12.22
C GLU A 65 -12.19 -10.42 12.85
N TRP A 66 -12.84 -9.38 12.33
CA TRP A 66 -14.15 -8.93 12.78
C TRP A 66 -15.21 -10.03 12.66
N LEU A 67 -15.29 -10.72 11.51
CA LEU A 67 -16.18 -11.87 11.33
C LEU A 67 -15.92 -12.99 12.34
N LYS A 68 -14.65 -13.36 12.53
CA LYS A 68 -14.25 -14.37 13.51
C LYS A 68 -14.69 -14.01 14.93
N ASN A 69 -14.58 -12.73 15.30
CA ASN A 69 -14.96 -12.25 16.63
C ASN A 69 -16.48 -12.33 16.85
N ILE A 70 -17.29 -12.11 15.81
CA ILE A 70 -18.76 -12.29 15.85
C ILE A 70 -19.15 -13.76 15.96
N GLU A 71 -18.47 -14.65 15.23
CA GLU A 71 -18.80 -16.07 15.21
C GLU A 71 -18.44 -16.80 16.51
N HIS A 72 -17.53 -16.26 17.33
CA HIS A 72 -16.99 -16.88 18.57
C HIS A 72 -16.46 -18.32 18.40
N VAL A 73 -16.29 -18.77 17.16
CA VAL A 73 -15.87 -20.13 16.81
C VAL A 73 -14.69 -20.03 15.86
N ARG A 74 -13.67 -20.84 16.10
CA ARG A 74 -12.56 -20.97 15.15
C ARG A 74 -13.07 -21.62 13.88
N TRP A 75 -12.83 -21.01 12.72
CA TRP A 75 -13.14 -21.61 11.42
C TRP A 75 -12.66 -23.06 11.33
N GLY A 76 -13.54 -23.95 10.86
CA GLY A 76 -13.30 -25.38 10.74
C GLY A 76 -13.40 -26.20 12.04
N ARG A 77 -13.60 -25.59 13.23
CA ARG A 77 -13.69 -26.33 14.50
C ARG A 77 -14.87 -27.29 14.56
N LEU A 78 -16.04 -26.87 14.08
CA LEU A 78 -17.27 -27.69 14.10
C LEU A 78 -17.31 -28.76 12.98
N LEU A 79 -16.40 -28.67 12.00
CA LEU A 79 -16.34 -29.56 10.84
C LEU A 79 -15.24 -30.63 10.98
N ARG A 80 -14.43 -30.59 12.04
CA ARG A 80 -13.47 -31.66 12.34
C ARG A 80 -14.23 -32.87 12.87
N LYS A 81 -14.11 -34.00 12.15
CA LYS A 81 -14.49 -35.33 12.65
C LYS A 81 -13.52 -35.79 13.73
#